data_AF-A0A6N7WUG1-F1
#
_entry.id   AF-A0A6N7WUG1-F1
#
_cell.length_a   1.000
_cell.length_b   1.000
_cell.length_c   1.000
_cell.angle_alpha   90.00
_cell.angle_beta   90.00
_cell.angle_gamma   90.00
#
_symmetry.space_group_name_H-M   'P 1'
#
loop_
_entity.id
_entity.type
_entity.pdbx_description
1 polymer ?
#
loop_
_entity_poly.entity_id
_entity_poly.type
_entity_poly.pdbx_seq_one_letter_code
_entity_poly.pdbx_strand_id
1 'polypeptide(L)'
;MAADDARGDSAKPDTTADDARAPQVPEEGEARRPKHAAPPKAEPRPGTGQENAAQRRPEAEPETEAGPEAEPEHETGPEPEAGQELGDTGKIYVPKTEYTAPVKTPSELDARKRSVTLRAALLVVLAAILGSTLIVTRCFGLLSGTTVPSVVGYGEERARATLERKGLKVKVEEQETERVSDKGHVLSTEPAADESMGPGGTVTIVVGTVTQETQDAPNLVGLSKTDAANAIMQTNFFVQDDVMYAYSSTVPAGTVISQAPQAGSERIRGTAIDLIVSDGPNPAGTDGDHASESDKNTVTIPDVVGMTYQNAVTLLRGMGLKSARGKDVLDYGIPAGMVSSVSPAVGDEAEVGSTVTVYVAKSDE
;
A
#
# COMPACT_ATOMS: atom_id res chain seq x y z
N MET A 1 93.23 -37.22 -1.51
CA MET A 1 93.47 -38.68 -1.42
C MET A 1 92.22 -39.28 -0.79
N ALA A 2 91.47 -40.23 -1.35
CA ALA A 2 91.78 -41.36 -2.24
C ALA A 2 92.68 -42.42 -1.56
N ALA A 3 92.36 -43.72 -1.49
CA ALA A 3 91.19 -44.47 -1.99
C ALA A 3 90.56 -45.33 -0.84
N ASP A 4 90.02 -46.56 -0.93
CA ASP A 4 89.96 -47.60 -1.98
C ASP A 4 88.75 -48.57 -1.77
N ASP A 5 88.70 -49.67 -2.52
CA ASP A 5 87.53 -50.54 -2.82
C ASP A 5 87.33 -51.81 -1.95
N ALA A 6 86.07 -52.23 -1.73
CA ALA A 6 85.58 -53.59 -1.36
C ALA A 6 84.02 -53.56 -1.21
N ARG A 7 83.13 -54.13 -2.05
CA ARG A 7 82.97 -55.43 -2.77
C ARG A 7 82.19 -56.53 -2.00
N GLY A 8 81.23 -57.16 -2.70
CA GLY A 8 80.30 -58.19 -2.20
C GLY A 8 78.87 -57.64 -2.06
N ASP A 9 77.94 -57.68 -3.04
CA ASP A 9 77.57 -58.66 -4.08
C ASP A 9 76.60 -59.77 -3.60
N SER A 10 75.62 -60.06 -4.45
CA SER A 10 74.75 -61.26 -4.51
C SER A 10 73.76 -61.53 -3.37
N ALA A 11 72.49 -61.12 -3.59
CA ALA A 11 71.44 -62.06 -4.01
C ALA A 11 70.09 -61.36 -4.30
N LYS A 12 69.53 -61.58 -5.50
CA LYS A 12 68.13 -61.33 -5.83
C LYS A 12 67.39 -62.68 -5.87
N PRO A 13 66.06 -62.70 -5.75
CA PRO A 13 65.33 -63.37 -6.83
C PRO A 13 64.20 -62.51 -7.41
N ASP A 14 64.04 -62.57 -8.73
CA ASP A 14 62.80 -62.17 -9.42
C ASP A 14 61.84 -63.35 -9.47
N THR A 15 60.56 -63.11 -9.20
CA THR A 15 59.47 -63.86 -9.86
C THR A 15 58.37 -62.90 -10.28
N THR A 16 58.18 -62.85 -11.59
CA THR A 16 57.18 -62.09 -12.34
C THR A 16 55.72 -62.26 -11.87
N ALA A 17 54.99 -61.14 -11.93
CA ALA A 17 53.65 -60.97 -12.50
C ALA A 17 52.54 -62.03 -12.26
N ASP A 18 51.40 -61.53 -11.78
CA ASP A 18 50.09 -61.91 -12.33
C ASP A 18 49.27 -60.63 -12.62
N ASP A 19 48.34 -60.69 -13.57
CA ASP A 19 47.62 -59.53 -14.14
C ASP A 19 46.13 -59.60 -13.79
N ALA A 20 45.71 -58.81 -12.79
CA ALA A 20 44.37 -58.88 -12.22
C ALA A 20 43.74 -57.49 -11.98
N ARG A 21 43.47 -56.79 -13.09
CA ARG A 21 42.20 -56.07 -13.38
C ARG A 21 41.59 -55.23 -12.23
N ALA A 22 41.64 -53.90 -12.40
CA ALA A 22 40.95 -52.95 -11.53
C ALA A 22 39.45 -53.25 -11.35
N PRO A 23 38.86 -52.98 -10.15
CA PRO A 23 37.42 -53.10 -9.94
C PRO A 23 36.69 -52.10 -10.84
N GLN A 24 35.91 -52.62 -11.78
CA GLN A 24 35.14 -51.79 -12.71
C GLN A 24 33.97 -51.13 -11.97
N VAL A 25 33.83 -49.81 -12.14
CA VAL A 25 32.62 -49.10 -11.70
C VAL A 25 31.42 -49.67 -12.47
N PRO A 26 30.31 -50.04 -11.82
CA PRO A 26 29.12 -50.50 -12.54
C PRO A 26 28.44 -49.32 -13.24
N GLU A 27 28.70 -49.16 -14.54
CA GLU A 27 27.74 -48.50 -15.43
C GLU A 27 26.53 -49.42 -15.62
N GLU A 28 25.40 -49.09 -15.01
CA GLU A 28 24.08 -49.57 -15.45
C GLU A 28 23.00 -48.58 -15.00
N GLY A 29 22.20 -48.07 -15.95
CA GLY A 29 21.10 -47.13 -15.64
C GLY A 29 21.02 -45.88 -16.51
N GLU A 30 21.02 -46.01 -17.84
CA GLU A 30 20.78 -44.88 -18.77
C GLU A 30 19.32 -44.40 -18.68
N ALA A 31 19.02 -43.63 -17.64
CA ALA A 31 17.70 -43.05 -17.38
C ALA A 31 17.37 -41.97 -18.43
N ARG A 32 16.71 -42.41 -19.50
CA ARG A 32 16.33 -41.58 -20.66
C ARG A 32 15.64 -40.28 -20.21
N ARG A 33 16.28 -39.14 -20.52
CA ARG A 33 15.67 -37.80 -20.38
C ARG A 33 14.26 -37.79 -20.98
N PRO A 34 13.20 -37.43 -20.24
CA PRO A 34 11.92 -37.11 -20.85
C PRO A 34 12.10 -35.83 -21.68
N LYS A 35 12.20 -35.99 -23.00
CA LYS A 35 12.16 -34.85 -23.93
C LYS A 35 10.88 -34.06 -23.65
N HIS A 36 11.02 -32.84 -23.15
CA HIS A 36 9.86 -31.96 -23.00
C HIS A 36 9.24 -31.75 -24.38
N ALA A 37 8.01 -32.22 -24.55
CA ALA A 37 7.21 -31.87 -25.70
C ALA A 37 6.91 -30.37 -25.61
N ALA A 38 7.16 -29.62 -26.69
CA ALA A 38 6.78 -28.22 -26.74
C ALA A 38 5.25 -28.10 -26.54
N PRO A 39 4.76 -27.10 -25.77
CA PRO A 39 3.33 -26.88 -25.63
C PRO A 39 2.72 -26.60 -27.01
N PRO A 40 1.57 -27.20 -27.37
CA PRO A 40 0.92 -26.95 -28.64
C PRO A 40 0.49 -25.48 -28.73
N LYS A 41 0.70 -24.85 -29.88
CA LYS A 41 0.15 -23.52 -30.17
C LYS A 41 -1.37 -23.54 -30.00
N ALA A 42 -1.89 -22.63 -29.19
CA ALA A 42 -3.33 -22.38 -29.13
C ALA A 42 -3.76 -21.60 -30.38
N GLU A 43 -4.27 -22.32 -31.39
CA GLU A 43 -5.00 -21.68 -32.50
C GLU A 43 -6.42 -21.29 -32.04
N PRO A 44 -6.94 -20.13 -32.48
CA PRO A 44 -8.22 -19.62 -32.01
C PRO A 44 -9.38 -20.46 -32.57
N ARG A 45 -10.28 -20.92 -31.69
CA ARG A 45 -11.53 -21.55 -32.12
C ARG A 45 -12.65 -20.51 -32.31
N PRO A 46 -13.44 -20.59 -33.38
CA PRO A 46 -14.51 -19.64 -33.67
C PRO A 46 -15.71 -19.86 -32.74
N GLY A 47 -16.49 -18.80 -32.52
CA GLY A 47 -17.68 -18.84 -31.68
C GLY A 47 -18.98 -19.20 -32.42
N THR A 48 -19.80 -20.00 -31.75
CA THR A 48 -21.27 -20.08 -31.89
C THR A 48 -21.83 -20.35 -30.48
N GLY A 49 -23.05 -19.95 -30.11
CA GLY A 49 -24.03 -19.17 -30.86
C GLY A 49 -25.46 -19.60 -30.52
N GLN A 50 -26.06 -18.98 -29.51
CA GLN A 50 -27.50 -18.98 -29.20
C GLN A 50 -27.75 -17.71 -28.36
N GLU A 51 -28.42 -16.67 -28.88
CA GLU A 51 -29.86 -16.57 -29.15
C GLU A 51 -30.74 -16.71 -27.90
N ASN A 52 -31.16 -15.56 -27.38
CA ASN A 52 -32.59 -15.27 -27.28
C ASN A 52 -32.82 -13.77 -27.50
N ALA A 53 -33.74 -13.41 -28.40
CA ALA A 53 -33.94 -12.03 -28.84
C ALA A 53 -35.43 -11.68 -29.01
N ALA A 54 -35.97 -10.92 -28.06
CA ALA A 54 -37.27 -10.24 -28.14
C ALA A 54 -37.34 -9.15 -27.05
N GLN A 55 -37.83 -7.92 -27.26
CA GLN A 55 -38.32 -7.22 -28.46
C GLN A 55 -38.02 -5.70 -28.25
N ARG A 56 -37.51 -4.97 -29.26
CA ARG A 56 -38.22 -3.95 -30.07
C ARG A 56 -38.99 -2.88 -29.26
N ARG A 57 -38.90 -1.57 -29.55
CA ARG A 57 -38.16 -0.79 -30.60
C ARG A 57 -37.99 0.69 -30.12
N PRO A 58 -37.26 1.56 -30.86
CA PRO A 58 -36.76 2.85 -30.34
C PRO A 58 -37.42 4.10 -30.95
N GLU A 59 -37.08 5.23 -30.34
CA GLU A 59 -36.81 6.56 -30.90
C GLU A 59 -35.72 7.17 -29.98
N ALA A 60 -34.78 8.06 -30.32
CA ALA A 60 -34.26 8.68 -31.53
C ALA A 60 -33.61 9.99 -31.00
N GLU A 61 -32.30 10.13 -31.15
CA GLU A 61 -31.54 11.37 -30.84
C GLU A 61 -31.84 12.46 -31.92
N PRO A 62 -31.25 13.69 -31.95
CA PRO A 62 -30.10 14.18 -31.16
C PRO A 62 -30.13 15.68 -30.73
N GLU A 63 -28.95 16.13 -30.30
CA GLU A 63 -28.36 17.49 -30.41
C GLU A 63 -28.21 18.38 -29.16
N THR A 64 -26.95 18.78 -29.01
CA THR A 64 -26.25 19.64 -28.05
C THR A 64 -26.64 21.12 -28.05
N GLU A 65 -26.59 21.76 -26.87
CA GLU A 65 -25.92 23.04 -26.52
C GLU A 65 -25.83 23.06 -24.97
N ALA A 66 -24.78 23.46 -24.24
CA ALA A 66 -23.76 24.52 -24.30
C ALA A 66 -24.13 25.78 -23.45
N GLY A 67 -23.32 26.08 -22.42
CA GLY A 67 -23.31 27.37 -21.70
C GLY A 67 -23.53 27.35 -20.17
N PRO A 68 -22.49 27.71 -19.39
CA PRO A 68 -22.61 28.50 -18.16
C PRO A 68 -21.72 29.77 -18.22
N GLU A 69 -21.63 30.51 -17.10
CA GLU A 69 -20.81 31.74 -16.88
C GLU A 69 -21.31 33.03 -17.59
N ALA A 70 -21.10 34.26 -17.08
CA ALA A 70 -20.95 34.75 -15.69
C ALA A 70 -21.08 36.30 -15.64
N GLU A 71 -21.72 36.85 -14.59
CA GLU A 71 -21.46 38.20 -14.02
C GLU A 71 -21.60 39.45 -14.97
N PRO A 72 -21.27 40.72 -14.60
CA PRO A 72 -20.68 41.26 -13.36
C PRO A 72 -21.43 42.47 -12.71
N GLU A 73 -20.80 43.00 -11.66
CA GLU A 73 -21.14 44.23 -10.92
C GLU A 73 -20.82 45.53 -11.71
N HIS A 74 -21.56 46.63 -11.48
CA HIS A 74 -21.01 47.99 -11.22
C HIS A 74 -22.09 49.10 -11.11
N GLU A 75 -21.98 49.97 -10.08
CA GLU A 75 -22.53 51.34 -10.07
C GLU A 75 -21.57 52.29 -9.34
N THR A 76 -21.04 53.35 -9.99
CA THR A 76 -20.65 54.64 -9.35
C THR A 76 -20.33 55.76 -10.38
N GLY A 77 -21.36 56.30 -11.07
CA GLY A 77 -21.41 57.64 -11.71
C GLY A 77 -20.30 58.09 -12.71
N PRO A 78 -20.28 59.37 -13.14
CA PRO A 78 -21.35 60.38 -13.12
C PRO A 78 -21.67 61.03 -14.51
N GLU A 79 -22.59 62.01 -14.51
CA GLU A 79 -22.88 63.14 -15.43
C GLU A 79 -21.84 63.61 -16.50
N PRO A 80 -22.21 64.43 -17.55
CA PRO A 80 -23.43 65.27 -17.72
C PRO A 80 -24.04 65.50 -19.16
N GLU A 81 -25.07 66.36 -19.21
CA GLU A 81 -25.48 67.36 -20.26
C GLU A 81 -26.27 67.05 -21.59
N ALA A 82 -27.35 67.85 -21.76
CA ALA A 82 -27.84 68.59 -22.97
C ALA A 82 -28.83 67.99 -24.03
N GLY A 83 -29.76 68.87 -24.51
CA GLY A 83 -30.76 68.70 -25.60
C GLY A 83 -32.19 68.33 -25.12
N GLN A 84 -33.31 69.08 -25.28
CA GLN A 84 -33.94 69.82 -26.42
C GLN A 84 -34.46 68.88 -27.54
N GLU A 85 -35.70 68.94 -28.09
CA GLU A 85 -36.75 70.00 -28.19
C GLU A 85 -38.24 69.48 -28.13
N LEU A 86 -39.21 70.42 -28.18
CA LEU A 86 -40.65 70.43 -28.64
C LEU A 86 -41.39 69.08 -28.91
N GLY A 87 -42.67 68.84 -28.51
CA GLY A 87 -43.95 69.54 -28.85
C GLY A 87 -44.98 68.46 -29.35
N ASP A 88 -46.29 68.66 -29.57
CA ASP A 88 -47.28 69.74 -29.34
C ASP A 88 -48.75 69.18 -29.39
N THR A 89 -49.73 69.91 -28.83
CA THR A 89 -51.22 69.75 -28.89
C THR A 89 -51.91 68.52 -28.27
N GLY A 90 -53.20 68.67 -27.88
CA GLY A 90 -54.07 67.53 -27.51
C GLY A 90 -55.19 67.71 -26.47
N LYS A 91 -55.90 68.86 -26.38
CA LYS A 91 -56.98 69.05 -25.38
C LYS A 91 -58.34 68.49 -25.83
N ILE A 92 -59.02 67.73 -24.96
CA ILE A 92 -60.46 67.38 -25.06
C ILE A 92 -61.17 67.69 -23.72
N TYR A 93 -62.50 67.82 -23.75
CA TYR A 93 -63.33 68.62 -22.84
C TYR A 93 -64.30 67.78 -21.96
N VAL A 94 -64.61 68.27 -20.76
CA VAL A 94 -65.52 67.69 -19.73
C VAL A 94 -66.91 68.35 -19.82
N PRO A 95 -68.05 67.73 -19.44
CA PRO A 95 -68.40 67.69 -18.00
C PRO A 95 -69.41 66.62 -17.47
N LYS A 96 -69.50 66.57 -16.13
CA LYS A 96 -70.67 66.25 -15.26
C LYS A 96 -71.40 64.89 -15.36
N THR A 97 -71.42 64.20 -14.22
CA THR A 97 -72.64 64.04 -13.39
C THR A 97 -72.28 63.88 -11.91
N GLU A 98 -73.10 64.46 -11.02
CA GLU A 98 -73.13 64.12 -9.59
C GLU A 98 -74.39 63.28 -9.33
N TYR A 99 -74.27 62.17 -8.60
CA TYR A 99 -75.42 61.54 -7.93
C TYR A 99 -74.99 60.79 -6.67
N THR A 100 -75.96 60.50 -5.80
CA THR A 100 -75.76 60.28 -4.36
C THR A 100 -75.51 58.83 -3.94
N ALA A 101 -74.78 58.67 -2.84
CA ALA A 101 -74.47 57.38 -2.20
C ALA A 101 -75.64 56.80 -1.39
N PRO A 102 -75.54 55.51 -0.99
CA PRO A 102 -76.20 55.03 0.23
C PRO A 102 -75.23 54.45 1.28
N VAL A 103 -75.41 54.91 2.52
CA VAL A 103 -75.38 54.14 3.79
C VAL A 103 -74.07 53.44 4.24
N LYS A 104 -73.59 53.85 5.43
CA LYS A 104 -72.78 53.02 6.36
C LYS A 104 -73.65 52.44 7.47
N THR A 105 -73.45 51.17 7.85
CA THR A 105 -73.83 50.56 9.16
C THR A 105 -73.20 49.13 9.27
N PRO A 106 -73.05 48.50 10.46
CA PRO A 106 -72.15 48.98 11.52
C PRO A 106 -71.38 47.84 12.28
N SER A 107 -70.04 47.77 12.22
CA SER A 107 -69.27 46.82 13.08
C SER A 107 -67.82 47.19 13.43
N GLU A 108 -67.38 48.44 13.22
CA GLU A 108 -65.98 48.88 13.47
C GLU A 108 -65.58 49.06 14.96
N LEU A 109 -65.75 48.03 15.81
CA LEU A 109 -65.27 48.09 17.22
C LEU A 109 -64.39 46.92 17.67
N ASP A 110 -64.59 45.68 17.19
CA ASP A 110 -63.75 44.53 17.62
C ASP A 110 -62.43 44.38 16.85
N ALA A 111 -62.35 44.91 15.62
CA ALA A 111 -61.15 44.78 14.78
C ALA A 111 -59.89 45.41 15.41
N ARG A 112 -60.06 46.48 16.21
CA ARG A 112 -58.93 47.24 16.78
C ARG A 112 -58.31 46.58 18.02
N LYS A 113 -59.04 45.72 18.74
CA LYS A 113 -58.48 44.92 19.84
C LYS A 113 -57.76 43.68 19.32
N ARG A 114 -58.38 42.96 18.38
CA ARG A 114 -57.81 41.72 17.79
C ARG A 114 -56.47 41.95 17.08
N SER A 115 -56.30 43.09 16.43
CA SER A 115 -55.04 43.46 15.76
C SER A 115 -53.89 43.79 16.74
N VAL A 116 -54.20 44.34 17.92
CA VAL A 116 -53.19 44.56 18.99
C VAL A 116 -52.81 43.22 19.64
N THR A 117 -53.78 42.34 19.94
CA THR A 117 -53.47 41.02 20.50
C THR A 117 -52.73 40.12 19.50
N LEU A 118 -53.02 40.19 18.19
CA LEU A 118 -52.25 39.49 17.16
C LEU A 118 -50.80 39.99 17.08
N ARG A 119 -50.56 41.31 17.15
CA ARG A 119 -49.20 41.87 17.14
C ARG A 119 -48.43 41.53 18.42
N ALA A 120 -49.09 41.55 19.58
CA ALA A 120 -48.48 41.11 20.83
C ALA A 120 -48.15 39.60 20.81
N ALA A 121 -49.07 38.76 20.33
CA ALA A 121 -48.84 37.33 20.17
C ALA A 121 -47.70 37.04 19.17
N LEU A 122 -47.66 37.74 18.02
CA LEU A 122 -46.58 37.62 17.05
C LEU A 122 -45.22 38.00 17.64
N LEU A 123 -45.15 39.08 18.44
CA LEU A 123 -43.92 39.48 19.12
C LEU A 123 -43.51 38.52 20.24
N VAL A 124 -44.47 37.93 20.98
CA VAL A 124 -44.18 36.89 21.98
C VAL A 124 -43.72 35.59 21.30
N VAL A 125 -44.31 35.21 20.17
CA VAL A 125 -43.88 34.04 19.37
C VAL A 125 -42.50 34.29 18.76
N LEU A 126 -42.22 35.48 18.22
CA LEU A 126 -40.88 35.85 17.76
C LEU A 126 -39.86 35.87 18.91
N ALA A 127 -40.20 36.43 20.07
CA ALA A 127 -39.33 36.39 21.25
C ALA A 127 -39.11 34.97 21.78
N ALA A 128 -40.11 34.09 21.68
CA ALA A 128 -39.99 32.66 22.00
C ALA A 128 -39.16 31.89 20.96
N ILE A 129 -39.24 32.24 19.67
CA ILE A 129 -38.41 31.66 18.62
C ILE A 129 -36.96 32.14 18.74
N LEU A 130 -36.71 33.45 18.90
CA LEU A 130 -35.35 33.98 19.12
C LEU A 130 -34.79 33.53 20.48
N GLY A 131 -35.61 33.42 21.52
CA GLY A 131 -35.20 32.92 22.83
C GLY A 131 -34.89 31.42 22.82
N SER A 132 -35.72 30.62 22.14
CA SER A 132 -35.45 29.19 21.98
C SER A 132 -34.28 28.91 21.04
N THR A 133 -34.05 29.70 19.98
CA THR A 133 -32.81 29.58 19.21
C THR A 133 -31.60 30.01 20.01
N LEU A 134 -31.65 31.05 20.85
CA LEU A 134 -30.51 31.40 21.72
C LEU A 134 -30.22 30.32 22.78
N ILE A 135 -31.26 29.69 23.33
CA ILE A 135 -31.13 28.57 24.29
C ILE A 135 -30.62 27.31 23.57
N VAL A 136 -31.16 26.97 22.39
CA VAL A 136 -30.70 25.83 21.59
C VAL A 136 -29.27 26.07 21.09
N THR A 137 -28.90 27.25 20.58
CA THR A 137 -27.51 27.60 20.21
C THR A 137 -26.55 27.65 21.42
N ARG A 138 -27.05 27.56 22.66
CA ARG A 138 -26.24 27.38 23.88
C ARG A 138 -26.31 25.99 24.51
N CYS A 139 -27.18 25.10 24.02
CA CYS A 139 -27.32 23.71 24.49
C CYS A 139 -26.98 22.65 23.42
N PHE A 140 -27.14 22.97 22.13
CA PHE A 140 -26.52 22.31 20.98
C PHE A 140 -25.21 23.03 20.68
N GLY A 141 -24.08 22.32 20.78
CA GLY A 141 -22.73 22.85 20.52
C GLY A 141 -22.40 23.05 19.04
N LEU A 142 -23.27 23.74 18.29
CA LEU A 142 -23.29 23.77 16.81
C LEU A 142 -22.13 24.56 16.14
N LEU A 143 -21.18 25.08 16.92
CA LEU A 143 -20.13 26.01 16.48
C LEU A 143 -18.73 25.66 17.02
N SER A 144 -18.53 24.46 17.57
CA SER A 144 -17.21 24.02 18.09
C SER A 144 -17.05 22.50 18.00
N GLY A 145 -17.11 21.95 16.79
CA GLY A 145 -16.70 20.57 16.54
C GLY A 145 -15.21 20.37 16.87
N THR A 146 -14.88 19.25 17.49
CA THR A 146 -13.50 18.81 17.75
C THR A 146 -13.21 17.61 16.88
N THR A 147 -12.24 17.72 15.97
CA THR A 147 -11.82 16.60 15.14
C THR A 147 -11.04 15.57 15.96
N VAL A 148 -11.24 14.28 15.67
CA VAL A 148 -10.50 13.17 16.26
C VAL A 148 -9.06 13.18 15.72
N PRO A 149 -8.03 13.39 16.56
CA PRO A 149 -6.64 13.28 16.10
C PRO A 149 -6.31 11.85 15.65
N SER A 150 -5.57 11.71 14.56
CA SER A 150 -4.95 10.43 14.22
C SER A 150 -3.97 10.00 15.33
N VAL A 151 -4.28 8.87 15.96
CA VAL A 151 -3.45 8.23 17.01
C VAL A 151 -3.20 6.74 16.72
N VAL A 152 -3.53 6.28 15.51
CA VAL A 152 -3.19 4.91 15.05
C VAL A 152 -1.67 4.74 15.04
N GLY A 153 -1.20 3.57 15.49
CA GLY A 153 0.23 3.29 15.69
C GLY A 153 0.86 4.01 16.89
N TYR A 154 0.10 4.71 17.74
CA TYR A 154 0.61 5.22 19.02
C TYR A 154 0.38 4.17 20.11
N GLY A 155 1.31 4.05 21.07
CA GLY A 155 1.07 3.29 22.31
C GLY A 155 -0.09 3.90 23.11
N GLU A 156 -0.89 3.07 23.79
CA GLU A 156 -2.17 3.45 24.42
C GLU A 156 -2.09 4.75 25.24
N GLU A 157 -1.14 4.87 26.18
CA GLU A 157 -1.00 6.05 27.04
C GLU A 157 -0.78 7.34 26.22
N ARG A 158 0.04 7.27 25.16
CA ARG A 158 0.30 8.39 24.26
C ARG A 158 -0.93 8.74 23.42
N ALA A 159 -1.68 7.73 22.95
CA ALA A 159 -2.94 7.93 22.24
C ALA A 159 -3.96 8.60 23.16
N ARG A 160 -4.25 7.99 24.32
CA ARG A 160 -5.14 8.46 25.37
C ARG A 160 -4.88 9.93 25.73
N ALA A 161 -3.65 10.25 26.12
CA ALA A 161 -3.26 11.62 26.47
C ALA A 161 -3.42 12.61 25.30
N THR A 162 -3.32 12.16 24.04
CA THR A 162 -3.48 13.01 22.85
C THR A 162 -4.95 13.33 22.56
N LEU A 163 -5.85 12.38 22.80
CA LEU A 163 -7.29 12.57 22.71
C LEU A 163 -7.81 13.43 23.89
N GLU A 164 -7.35 13.15 25.11
CA GLU A 164 -7.73 13.91 26.31
C GLU A 164 -7.26 15.38 26.26
N ARG A 165 -6.09 15.67 25.67
CA ARG A 165 -5.63 17.05 25.38
C ARG A 165 -6.53 17.83 24.40
N LYS A 166 -7.41 17.15 23.66
CA LYS A 166 -8.45 17.78 22.82
C LYS A 166 -9.81 17.91 23.53
N GLY A 167 -9.92 17.47 24.78
CA GLY A 167 -11.20 17.40 25.49
C GLY A 167 -12.10 16.25 25.04
N LEU A 168 -11.54 15.24 24.38
CA LEU A 168 -12.22 13.99 24.05
C LEU A 168 -12.04 12.99 25.20
N LYS A 169 -13.04 12.14 25.43
CA LYS A 169 -12.95 11.00 26.36
C LYS A 169 -12.44 9.78 25.63
N VAL A 170 -11.83 8.85 26.37
CA VAL A 170 -11.20 7.66 25.80
C VAL A 170 -11.81 6.41 26.42
N LYS A 171 -12.40 5.57 25.58
CA LYS A 171 -12.69 4.16 25.87
C LYS A 171 -11.57 3.33 25.25
N VAL A 172 -11.14 2.27 25.93
CA VAL A 172 -10.17 1.30 25.38
C VAL A 172 -10.89 -0.01 25.17
N GLU A 173 -10.63 -0.65 24.03
CA GLU A 173 -10.98 -2.03 23.73
C GLU A 173 -9.72 -2.75 23.25
N GLU A 174 -9.56 -4.03 23.59
CA GLU A 174 -8.41 -4.84 23.17
C GLU A 174 -8.82 -5.77 22.02
N GLN A 175 -7.95 -5.93 21.03
CA GLN A 175 -8.12 -6.86 19.92
C GLN A 175 -6.88 -7.73 19.75
N GLU A 176 -7.07 -9.05 19.69
CA GLU A 176 -5.98 -9.99 19.43
C GLU A 176 -5.39 -9.82 18.02
N THR A 177 -4.07 -9.87 17.91
CA THR A 177 -3.31 -9.73 16.66
C THR A 177 -2.09 -10.66 16.68
N GLU A 178 -1.71 -11.15 15.50
CA GLU A 178 -0.52 -12.00 15.31
C GLU A 178 0.76 -11.17 15.15
N ARG A 179 0.63 -9.87 14.83
CA ARG A 179 1.76 -8.96 14.65
C ARG A 179 2.20 -8.39 15.99
N VAL A 180 3.32 -8.89 16.51
CA VAL A 180 3.91 -8.46 17.79
C VAL A 180 4.22 -6.97 17.85
N SER A 181 4.48 -6.32 16.72
CA SER A 181 4.61 -4.86 16.58
C SER A 181 3.42 -4.07 17.12
N ASP A 182 2.23 -4.66 17.09
CA ASP A 182 0.96 -4.01 17.40
C ASP A 182 0.66 -4.01 18.92
N LYS A 183 1.39 -4.83 19.68
CA LYS A 183 1.20 -5.06 21.12
C LYS A 183 1.26 -3.73 21.88
N GLY A 184 0.16 -3.35 22.54
CA GLY A 184 0.03 -2.08 23.27
C GLY A 184 -0.15 -0.83 22.39
N HIS A 185 -0.26 -0.98 21.07
CA HIS A 185 -0.44 0.12 20.11
C HIS A 185 -1.88 0.17 19.58
N VAL A 186 -2.36 1.37 19.25
CA VAL A 186 -3.70 1.57 18.69
C VAL A 186 -3.74 1.09 17.23
N LEU A 187 -4.61 0.11 16.97
CA LEU A 187 -4.91 -0.42 15.64
C LEU A 187 -5.88 0.48 14.87
N SER A 188 -6.91 0.99 15.55
CA SER A 188 -7.96 1.81 14.96
C SER A 188 -8.63 2.70 16.03
N THR A 189 -9.39 3.70 15.57
CA THR A 189 -10.25 4.52 16.43
C THR A 189 -11.67 4.56 15.88
N GLU A 190 -12.65 4.65 16.78
CA GLU A 190 -14.06 4.84 16.47
C GLU A 190 -14.60 6.03 17.29
N PRO A 191 -15.00 7.16 16.66
CA PRO A 191 -14.93 7.46 15.22
C PRO A 191 -13.50 7.48 14.66
N ALA A 192 -13.39 7.49 13.33
CA ALA A 192 -12.11 7.48 12.63
C ALA A 192 -11.35 8.82 12.79
N ALA A 193 -10.09 8.83 12.35
CA ALA A 193 -9.27 10.04 12.35
C ALA A 193 -9.89 11.16 11.49
N ASP A 194 -9.68 12.40 11.93
CA ASP A 194 -10.18 13.66 11.36
C ASP A 194 -11.71 13.83 11.32
N GLU A 195 -12.51 12.83 11.73
CA GLU A 195 -13.95 12.98 11.93
C GLU A 195 -14.29 14.02 13.02
N SER A 196 -15.37 14.77 12.81
CA SER A 196 -15.79 15.86 13.68
C SER A 196 -16.78 15.40 14.76
N MET A 197 -16.35 15.40 16.03
CA MET A 197 -17.21 15.13 17.18
C MET A 197 -17.65 16.39 17.94
N GLY A 198 -18.74 16.27 18.70
CA GLY A 198 -19.13 17.28 19.69
C GLY A 198 -18.15 17.35 20.88
N PRO A 199 -18.03 18.51 21.56
CA PRO A 199 -17.18 18.66 22.74
C PRO A 199 -17.48 17.61 23.83
N GLY A 200 -16.44 16.96 24.36
CA GLY A 200 -16.59 15.91 25.38
C GLY A 200 -17.12 14.57 24.85
N GLY A 201 -17.13 14.37 23.52
CA GLY A 201 -17.40 13.10 22.85
C GLY A 201 -16.35 12.03 23.21
N THR A 202 -16.72 10.76 23.02
CA THR A 202 -15.89 9.61 23.41
C THR A 202 -15.34 8.93 22.17
N VAL A 203 -14.01 8.87 22.04
CA VAL A 203 -13.33 8.00 21.08
C VAL A 203 -13.13 6.64 21.74
N THR A 204 -13.44 5.57 21.04
CA THR A 204 -12.95 4.22 21.37
C THR A 204 -11.64 4.01 20.63
N ILE A 205 -10.57 3.66 21.35
CA ILE A 205 -9.32 3.21 20.75
C ILE A 205 -9.25 1.69 20.86
N VAL A 206 -8.98 1.02 19.74
CA VAL A 206 -8.77 -0.43 19.71
C VAL A 206 -7.27 -0.67 19.79
N VAL A 207 -6.83 -1.41 20.81
CA VAL A 207 -5.41 -1.66 21.10
C VAL A 207 -5.05 -3.10 20.76
N GLY A 208 -3.95 -3.29 20.04
CA GLY A 208 -3.44 -4.62 19.71
C GLY A 208 -2.93 -5.34 20.95
N THR A 209 -3.36 -6.58 21.15
CA THR A 209 -2.84 -7.48 22.19
C THR A 209 -2.36 -8.81 21.58
N VAL A 210 -1.35 -9.41 22.20
CA VAL A 210 -0.78 -10.69 21.77
C VAL A 210 -0.83 -11.64 22.96
N THR A 211 -1.75 -12.60 22.89
CA THR A 211 -2.03 -13.61 23.92
C THR A 211 -1.22 -14.89 23.71
N GLN A 212 -0.62 -15.07 22.53
CA GLN A 212 0.26 -16.19 22.21
C GLN A 212 1.64 -16.05 22.88
N GLU A 213 2.31 -17.18 23.11
CA GLU A 213 3.71 -17.19 23.52
C GLU A 213 4.59 -16.47 22.49
N THR A 214 5.53 -15.67 22.99
CA THR A 214 6.45 -14.86 22.19
C THR A 214 7.90 -15.21 22.52
N GLN A 215 8.78 -15.18 21.50
CA GLN A 215 10.21 -15.42 21.63
C GLN A 215 10.99 -14.59 20.60
N ASP A 216 12.21 -14.20 20.93
CA ASP A 216 13.12 -13.53 20.00
C ASP A 216 13.66 -14.49 18.93
N ALA A 217 13.68 -14.04 17.67
CA ALA A 217 14.30 -14.79 16.58
C ALA A 217 15.81 -15.01 16.84
N PRO A 218 16.32 -16.25 16.69
CA PRO A 218 17.74 -16.54 16.90
C PRO A 218 18.64 -15.80 15.89
N ASN A 219 19.91 -15.59 16.23
CA ASN A 219 20.90 -15.12 15.27
C ASN A 219 21.52 -16.30 14.52
N LEU A 220 21.30 -16.32 13.20
CA LEU A 220 21.72 -17.38 12.29
C LEU A 220 22.75 -16.87 11.26
N VAL A 221 22.92 -15.55 11.15
CA VAL A 221 23.88 -14.93 10.22
C VAL A 221 25.32 -15.32 10.60
N GLY A 222 26.08 -15.79 9.62
CA GLY A 222 27.44 -16.30 9.82
C GLY A 222 27.52 -17.77 10.28
N LEU A 223 26.38 -18.46 10.50
CA LEU A 223 26.36 -19.92 10.71
C LEU A 223 26.39 -20.65 9.36
N SER A 224 26.82 -21.93 9.36
CA SER A 224 26.57 -22.79 8.19
C SER A 224 25.07 -23.05 8.04
N LYS A 225 24.61 -23.38 6.83
CA LYS A 225 23.21 -23.78 6.59
C LYS A 225 22.73 -24.88 7.55
N THR A 226 23.58 -25.86 7.84
CA THR A 226 23.27 -26.98 8.74
C THR A 226 23.16 -26.51 10.20
N ASP A 227 24.07 -25.64 10.64
CA ASP A 227 24.05 -25.12 12.01
C ASP A 227 22.88 -24.14 12.23
N ALA A 228 22.52 -23.37 11.21
CA ALA A 228 21.33 -22.51 11.21
C ALA A 228 20.04 -23.34 11.33
N ALA A 229 19.88 -24.40 10.52
CA ALA A 229 18.74 -25.30 10.62
C ALA A 229 18.65 -25.97 12.01
N ASN A 230 19.78 -26.46 12.53
CA ASN A 230 19.87 -27.02 13.88
C ASN A 230 19.49 -26.01 14.98
N ALA A 231 19.94 -24.75 14.86
CA ALA A 231 19.62 -23.68 15.80
C ALA A 231 18.13 -23.32 15.78
N ILE A 232 17.49 -23.26 14.60
CA ILE A 232 16.04 -23.08 14.47
C ILE A 232 15.31 -24.23 15.17
N MET A 233 15.64 -25.49 14.85
CA MET A 233 15.00 -26.68 15.44
C MET A 233 15.14 -26.72 16.97
N GLN A 234 16.29 -26.33 17.52
CA GLN A 234 16.52 -26.29 18.97
C GLN A 234 15.61 -25.31 19.70
N THR A 235 15.08 -24.27 19.04
CA THR A 235 14.10 -23.36 19.67
C THR A 235 12.80 -24.05 20.04
N ASN A 236 12.39 -25.09 19.28
CA ASN A 236 11.04 -25.69 19.34
C ASN A 236 9.91 -24.63 19.24
N PHE A 237 10.18 -23.50 18.59
CA PHE A 237 9.33 -22.32 18.54
C PHE A 237 9.21 -21.76 17.12
N PHE A 238 10.34 -21.68 16.39
CA PHE A 238 10.40 -21.23 15.00
C PHE A 238 10.39 -22.41 14.02
N VAL A 239 9.94 -22.16 12.80
CA VAL A 239 10.02 -23.08 11.66
C VAL A 239 11.08 -22.55 10.69
N GLN A 240 11.84 -23.42 10.01
CA GLN A 240 12.68 -22.99 8.89
C GLN A 240 11.84 -23.02 7.62
N ASP A 241 11.83 -21.93 6.86
CA ASP A 241 11.15 -21.84 5.58
C ASP A 241 12.13 -22.17 4.42
N ASP A 242 11.83 -21.66 3.22
CA ASP A 242 12.72 -21.69 2.07
C ASP A 242 14.14 -21.16 2.35
N VAL A 243 15.12 -21.80 1.68
CA VAL A 243 16.53 -21.41 1.74
C VAL A 243 16.99 -21.01 0.34
N MET A 244 17.09 -19.70 0.14
CA MET A 244 17.62 -19.10 -1.07
C MET A 244 19.15 -19.02 -1.03
N TYR A 245 19.76 -18.79 -2.19
CA TYR A 245 21.21 -18.64 -2.31
C TYR A 245 21.57 -17.35 -3.04
N ALA A 246 22.72 -16.76 -2.69
CA ALA A 246 23.27 -15.58 -3.32
C ALA A 246 24.81 -15.64 -3.35
N TYR A 247 25.43 -15.10 -4.39
CA TYR A 247 26.86 -14.87 -4.37
C TYR A 247 27.26 -13.84 -3.29
N SER A 248 28.47 -13.98 -2.75
CA SER A 248 29.11 -12.99 -1.88
C SER A 248 30.63 -13.15 -1.94
N SER A 249 31.34 -12.05 -2.21
CA SER A 249 32.81 -12.02 -2.14
C SER A 249 33.36 -11.94 -0.71
N THR A 250 32.50 -11.82 0.32
CA THR A 250 32.89 -11.63 1.72
C THR A 250 32.36 -12.68 2.69
N VAL A 251 31.41 -13.53 2.25
CA VAL A 251 30.81 -14.61 3.05
C VAL A 251 31.20 -15.96 2.43
N PRO A 252 31.72 -16.94 3.19
CA PRO A 252 32.08 -18.25 2.64
C PRO A 252 30.86 -19.02 2.12
N ALA A 253 31.05 -19.80 1.04
CA ALA A 253 30.03 -20.68 0.50
C ALA A 253 29.45 -21.64 1.58
N GLY A 254 28.13 -21.82 1.58
CA GLY A 254 27.39 -22.59 2.59
C GLY A 254 27.08 -21.85 3.89
N THR A 255 27.50 -20.58 4.04
CA THR A 255 27.25 -19.74 5.24
C THR A 255 26.06 -18.80 5.03
N VAL A 256 25.24 -18.57 6.05
CA VAL A 256 24.09 -17.64 6.00
C VAL A 256 24.56 -16.19 5.88
N ILE A 257 24.14 -15.51 4.81
CA ILE A 257 24.34 -14.08 4.56
C ILE A 257 23.33 -13.25 5.36
N SER A 258 22.06 -13.66 5.35
CA SER A 258 20.96 -12.96 6.00
C SER A 258 19.78 -13.89 6.31
N GLN A 259 18.95 -13.47 7.25
CA GLN A 259 17.71 -14.14 7.64
C GLN A 259 16.54 -13.14 7.65
N ALA A 260 15.32 -13.63 7.47
CA ALA A 260 14.10 -12.90 7.81
C ALA A 260 13.16 -13.83 8.60
N PRO A 261 12.57 -13.41 9.73
CA PRO A 261 12.78 -12.16 10.44
C PRO A 261 14.18 -12.00 11.03
N GLN A 262 14.58 -10.74 11.24
CA GLN A 262 15.90 -10.38 11.77
C GLN A 262 16.10 -10.92 13.21
N ALA A 263 17.32 -11.34 13.50
CA ALA A 263 17.76 -11.78 14.83
C ALA A 263 17.41 -10.75 15.92
N GLY A 264 16.93 -11.24 17.08
CA GLY A 264 16.51 -10.40 18.21
C GLY A 264 15.18 -9.69 18.00
N SER A 265 14.35 -10.11 17.03
CA SER A 265 12.98 -9.59 16.88
C SER A 265 11.96 -10.56 17.48
N GLU A 266 11.12 -10.05 18.39
CA GLU A 266 10.06 -10.81 19.08
C GLU A 266 9.00 -11.31 18.08
N ARG A 267 8.63 -12.59 18.15
CA ARG A 267 7.70 -13.26 17.23
C ARG A 267 6.83 -14.27 17.96
N ILE A 268 5.69 -14.63 17.36
CA ILE A 268 4.78 -15.68 17.86
C ILE A 268 5.25 -17.08 17.46
N ARG A 269 4.83 -18.08 18.24
CA ARG A 269 5.13 -19.51 17.99
C ARG A 269 4.67 -19.94 16.59
N GLY A 270 5.52 -20.68 15.89
CA GLY A 270 5.26 -21.14 14.52
C GLY A 270 5.69 -20.16 13.42
N THR A 271 6.20 -18.98 13.77
CA THR A 271 6.80 -18.05 12.78
C THR A 271 7.90 -18.75 12.00
N ALA A 272 7.85 -18.63 10.67
CA ALA A 272 8.85 -19.18 9.77
C ALA A 272 10.08 -18.25 9.65
N ILE A 273 11.23 -18.82 9.29
CA ILE A 273 12.49 -18.10 9.08
C ILE A 273 13.05 -18.41 7.69
N ASP A 274 13.05 -17.41 6.83
CA ASP A 274 13.76 -17.37 5.54
C ASP A 274 15.27 -17.35 5.79
N LEU A 275 16.04 -18.05 4.96
CA LEU A 275 17.51 -17.95 4.93
C LEU A 275 18.03 -17.63 3.54
N ILE A 276 18.94 -16.65 3.43
CA ILE A 276 19.79 -16.45 2.26
C ILE A 276 21.19 -16.97 2.60
N VAL A 277 21.63 -18.03 1.93
CA VAL A 277 22.93 -18.68 2.09
C VAL A 277 23.88 -18.25 0.98
N SER A 278 25.18 -18.21 1.24
CA SER A 278 26.16 -17.86 0.22
C SER A 278 26.53 -19.03 -0.69
N ASP A 279 26.63 -18.77 -1.99
CA ASP A 279 27.33 -19.63 -2.95
C ASP A 279 28.85 -19.31 -3.04
N GLY A 280 29.34 -18.36 -2.23
CA GLY A 280 30.71 -17.83 -2.29
C GLY A 280 30.87 -16.74 -3.36
N PRO A 281 32.11 -16.40 -3.74
CA PRO A 281 32.37 -15.35 -4.73
C PRO A 281 31.71 -15.65 -6.07
N ASN A 282 31.19 -14.60 -6.74
CA ASN A 282 30.62 -14.73 -8.08
C ASN A 282 31.71 -15.19 -9.08
N PRO A 283 31.55 -16.35 -9.76
CA PRO A 283 32.56 -16.90 -10.66
C PRO A 283 32.82 -16.05 -11.92
N ALA A 284 31.95 -15.08 -12.24
CA ALA A 284 32.19 -14.10 -13.31
C ALA A 284 33.14 -12.95 -12.89
N GLY A 285 33.47 -12.83 -11.60
CA GLY A 285 33.94 -11.57 -11.01
C GLY A 285 35.27 -11.59 -10.25
N THR A 286 36.15 -12.56 -10.46
CA THR A 286 37.50 -12.58 -9.85
C THR A 286 38.60 -12.09 -10.79
N ASP A 287 39.42 -11.17 -10.28
CA ASP A 287 40.77 -10.80 -10.76
C ASP A 287 40.88 -10.08 -12.12
N GLY A 288 40.52 -8.79 -12.10
CA GLY A 288 40.81 -7.83 -13.18
C GLY A 288 42.28 -7.41 -13.25
N ASP A 289 43.20 -8.35 -13.51
CA ASP A 289 44.61 -8.09 -13.84
C ASP A 289 44.97 -8.52 -15.29
N HIS A 290 43.97 -9.00 -16.05
CA HIS A 290 44.02 -9.22 -17.49
C HIS A 290 42.88 -8.45 -18.17
N ALA A 291 43.12 -7.18 -18.47
CA ALA A 291 42.20 -6.34 -19.24
C ALA A 291 42.18 -6.75 -20.73
N SER A 292 41.35 -7.75 -21.07
CA SER A 292 40.86 -7.92 -22.45
C SER A 292 39.59 -7.08 -22.63
N GLU A 293 39.59 -6.13 -23.56
CA GLU A 293 38.44 -5.23 -23.82
C GLU A 293 37.27 -5.92 -24.56
N SER A 294 37.01 -7.20 -24.26
CA SER A 294 36.02 -8.05 -24.91
C SER A 294 34.97 -8.62 -23.96
N ASP A 295 35.35 -8.89 -22.71
CA ASP A 295 34.61 -9.80 -21.84
C ASP A 295 33.87 -8.99 -20.78
N LYS A 296 32.58 -8.73 -21.03
CA LYS A 296 31.70 -8.03 -20.08
C LYS A 296 31.48 -8.90 -18.85
N ASN A 297 31.82 -8.39 -17.67
CA ASN A 297 31.48 -9.03 -16.40
C ASN A 297 29.98 -8.86 -16.12
N THR A 298 29.18 -9.78 -16.63
CA THR A 298 27.73 -9.87 -16.49
C THR A 298 27.32 -10.93 -15.47
N VAL A 299 26.14 -10.74 -14.89
CA VAL A 299 25.48 -11.70 -14.01
C VAL A 299 24.05 -11.90 -14.50
N THR A 300 23.63 -13.16 -14.61
CA THR A 300 22.23 -13.50 -14.91
C THR A 300 21.33 -13.02 -13.76
N ILE A 301 20.26 -12.30 -14.08
CA ILE A 301 19.27 -11.89 -13.08
C ILE A 301 18.46 -13.13 -12.65
N PRO A 302 18.48 -13.51 -11.35
CA PRO A 302 17.75 -14.67 -10.84
C PRO A 302 16.25 -14.39 -10.87
N ASP A 303 15.44 -15.45 -10.72
CA ASP A 303 14.02 -15.23 -10.50
C ASP A 303 13.81 -14.59 -9.12
N VAL A 304 13.15 -13.42 -9.15
CA VAL A 304 12.77 -12.66 -7.96
C VAL A 304 11.28 -12.33 -7.95
N VAL A 305 10.50 -12.87 -8.89
CA VAL A 305 9.05 -12.69 -8.93
C VAL A 305 8.41 -13.42 -7.74
N GLY A 306 7.43 -12.79 -7.09
CA GLY A 306 6.83 -13.28 -5.85
C GLY A 306 7.66 -13.05 -4.58
N MET A 307 8.94 -12.66 -4.68
CA MET A 307 9.72 -12.27 -3.50
C MET A 307 9.19 -10.98 -2.87
N THR A 308 9.48 -10.74 -1.59
CA THR A 308 9.33 -9.38 -1.03
C THR A 308 10.35 -8.42 -1.65
N TYR A 309 10.01 -7.14 -1.77
CA TYR A 309 10.93 -6.12 -2.29
C TYR A 309 12.29 -6.11 -1.54
N GLN A 310 12.30 -6.31 -0.22
CA GLN A 310 13.53 -6.31 0.58
C GLN A 310 14.39 -7.55 0.34
N ASN A 311 13.79 -8.74 0.22
CA ASN A 311 14.53 -9.97 -0.06
C ASN A 311 15.12 -9.89 -1.49
N ALA A 312 14.36 -9.39 -2.47
CA ALA A 312 14.84 -9.20 -3.84
C ALA A 312 16.00 -8.19 -3.94
N VAL A 313 15.88 -7.03 -3.26
CA VAL A 313 16.97 -6.04 -3.15
C VAL A 313 18.22 -6.65 -2.51
N THR A 314 18.07 -7.48 -1.48
CA THR A 314 19.19 -8.12 -0.78
C THR A 314 19.91 -9.13 -1.68
N LEU A 315 19.15 -9.96 -2.41
CA LEU A 315 19.68 -10.92 -3.38
C LEU A 315 20.43 -10.22 -4.53
N LEU A 316 19.80 -9.25 -5.19
CA LEU A 316 20.40 -8.47 -6.27
C LEU A 316 21.70 -7.77 -5.82
N ARG A 317 21.71 -7.22 -4.60
CA ARG A 317 22.90 -6.59 -4.00
C ARG A 317 24.00 -7.58 -3.66
N GLY A 318 23.67 -8.81 -3.24
CA GLY A 318 24.64 -9.89 -3.03
C GLY A 318 25.41 -10.22 -4.31
N MET A 319 24.71 -10.27 -5.45
CA MET A 319 25.32 -10.45 -6.78
C MET A 319 26.16 -9.25 -7.28
N GLY A 320 26.23 -8.16 -6.51
CA GLY A 320 26.93 -6.93 -6.90
C GLY A 320 26.13 -6.00 -7.83
N LEU A 321 24.84 -6.25 -8.04
CA LEU A 321 23.96 -5.33 -8.78
C LEU A 321 23.41 -4.24 -7.85
N LYS A 322 23.16 -3.06 -8.40
CA LYS A 322 22.40 -2.00 -7.71
C LYS A 322 20.92 -2.25 -7.93
N SER A 323 20.09 -1.79 -7.00
CA SER A 323 18.64 -1.93 -7.06
C SER A 323 17.93 -0.57 -7.00
N ALA A 324 16.95 -0.34 -7.87
CA ALA A 324 16.01 0.78 -7.78
C ALA A 324 14.58 0.26 -7.63
N ARG A 325 13.70 0.97 -6.91
CA ARG A 325 12.26 0.68 -6.92
C ARG A 325 11.63 1.33 -8.15
N GLY A 326 10.94 0.53 -8.96
CA GLY A 326 10.08 1.01 -10.03
C GLY A 326 8.75 1.56 -9.48
N LYS A 327 7.89 2.06 -10.36
CA LYS A 327 6.49 2.31 -10.01
C LYS A 327 5.79 0.99 -9.66
N ASP A 328 4.86 1.02 -8.71
CA ASP A 328 4.07 -0.18 -8.40
C ASP A 328 3.11 -0.50 -9.55
N VAL A 329 2.92 -1.79 -9.84
CA VAL A 329 2.23 -2.31 -11.03
C VAL A 329 0.98 -3.07 -10.59
N LEU A 330 -0.15 -2.82 -11.25
CA LEU A 330 -1.38 -3.58 -11.03
C LEU A 330 -1.21 -4.99 -11.59
N ASP A 331 -1.17 -5.98 -10.71
CA ASP A 331 -0.93 -7.38 -11.04
C ASP A 331 -1.81 -8.26 -10.15
N TYR A 332 -2.78 -8.95 -10.76
CA TYR A 332 -3.72 -9.83 -10.05
C TYR A 332 -3.18 -11.27 -9.87
N GLY A 333 -2.05 -11.61 -10.48
CA GLY A 333 -1.39 -12.91 -10.34
C GLY A 333 -0.44 -12.98 -9.14
N ILE A 334 0.01 -11.82 -8.64
CA ILE A 334 1.03 -11.68 -7.60
C ILE A 334 0.43 -10.90 -6.40
N PRO A 335 0.54 -11.39 -5.15
CA PRO A 335 0.06 -10.66 -3.98
C PRO A 335 0.67 -9.27 -3.83
N ALA A 336 -0.14 -8.29 -3.42
CA ALA A 336 0.29 -6.91 -3.24
C ALA A 336 1.47 -6.81 -2.25
N GLY A 337 2.50 -6.04 -2.61
CA GLY A 337 3.75 -5.91 -1.85
C GLY A 337 4.86 -6.91 -2.23
N MET A 338 4.57 -7.93 -3.02
CA MET A 338 5.57 -8.81 -3.65
C MET A 338 6.06 -8.23 -4.99
N VAL A 339 7.20 -8.69 -5.48
CA VAL A 339 7.77 -8.27 -6.77
C VAL A 339 6.98 -8.92 -7.91
N SER A 340 6.44 -8.08 -8.81
CA SER A 340 5.77 -8.52 -10.05
C SER A 340 6.79 -8.75 -11.18
N SER A 341 7.79 -7.88 -11.29
CA SER A 341 8.78 -7.94 -12.39
C SER A 341 10.06 -7.14 -12.10
N VAL A 342 11.08 -7.36 -12.93
CA VAL A 342 12.36 -6.64 -12.92
C VAL A 342 12.73 -6.14 -14.32
N SER A 343 13.56 -5.10 -14.39
CA SER A 343 14.21 -4.63 -15.62
C SER A 343 15.71 -4.36 -15.36
N PRO A 344 16.65 -5.05 -16.05
CA PRO A 344 16.45 -6.14 -17.01
C PRO A 344 15.67 -7.34 -16.43
N ALA A 345 15.15 -8.21 -17.29
CA ALA A 345 14.22 -9.27 -16.92
C ALA A 345 14.91 -10.47 -16.23
N VAL A 346 14.11 -11.34 -15.62
CA VAL A 346 14.60 -12.64 -15.11
C VAL A 346 15.24 -13.44 -16.25
N GLY A 347 16.48 -13.88 -16.05
CA GLY A 347 17.28 -14.55 -17.07
C GLY A 347 18.09 -13.64 -18.00
N ASP A 348 17.89 -12.32 -17.98
CA ASP A 348 18.77 -11.38 -18.70
C ASP A 348 20.15 -11.28 -18.01
N GLU A 349 21.17 -10.95 -18.80
CA GLU A 349 22.50 -10.61 -18.30
C GLU A 349 22.61 -9.12 -17.95
N ALA A 350 22.99 -8.82 -16.70
CA ALA A 350 23.24 -7.46 -16.20
C ALA A 350 24.72 -7.28 -15.81
N GLU A 351 25.35 -6.22 -16.30
CA GLU A 351 26.75 -5.89 -15.95
C GLU A 351 26.89 -5.65 -14.44
N VAL A 352 27.96 -6.14 -13.80
CA VAL A 352 28.19 -5.95 -12.35
C VAL A 352 28.21 -4.45 -12.01
N GLY A 353 27.47 -4.06 -10.98
CA GLY A 353 27.29 -2.67 -10.58
C GLY A 353 26.34 -1.85 -11.47
N SER A 354 25.69 -2.43 -12.48
CA SER A 354 24.52 -1.84 -13.14
C SER A 354 23.29 -1.84 -12.22
N THR A 355 22.20 -1.17 -12.61
CA THR A 355 21.00 -1.01 -11.78
C THR A 355 19.82 -1.81 -12.32
N VAL A 356 19.36 -2.80 -11.55
CA VAL A 356 18.10 -3.50 -11.79
C VAL A 356 16.96 -2.71 -11.15
N THR A 357 15.91 -2.43 -11.92
CA THR A 357 14.67 -1.80 -11.43
C THR A 357 13.68 -2.88 -11.03
N VAL A 358 13.19 -2.84 -9.80
CA VAL A 358 12.29 -3.83 -9.19
C VAL A 358 10.89 -3.23 -9.09
N TYR A 359 9.91 -3.87 -9.75
CA TYR A 359 8.50 -3.43 -9.79
C TYR A 359 7.66 -4.27 -8.83
N VAL A 360 6.95 -3.62 -7.92
CA VAL A 360 6.15 -4.27 -6.87
C VAL A 360 4.69 -4.35 -7.31
N ALA A 361 4.05 -5.50 -7.09
CA ALA A 361 2.62 -5.71 -7.32
C ALA A 361 1.78 -4.86 -6.37
N LYS A 362 0.71 -4.29 -6.89
CA LYS A 362 -0.39 -3.71 -6.11
C LYS A 362 -1.72 -4.29 -6.58
N SER A 363 -2.70 -4.33 -5.69
CA SER A 363 -4.11 -4.46 -6.06
C SER A 363 -4.65 -3.11 -6.56
N ASP A 364 -5.93 -3.09 -6.94
CA ASP A 364 -6.72 -1.87 -6.82
C ASP A 364 -7.12 -1.66 -5.33
N GLU A 365 -7.56 -0.44 -5.03
CA GLU A 365 -7.75 0.13 -3.68
C GLU A 365 -9.22 0.50 -3.45
#